data_AF-A0A438IZN5-F1
#
_entry.id   AF-A0A438IZN5-F1
#
_cell.length_a   1.000
_cell.length_b   1.000
_cell.length_c   1.000
_cell.angle_alpha   90.00
_cell.angle_beta   90.00
_cell.angle_gamma   90.00
#
_symmetry.space_group_name_H-M   'P 1'
#
loop_
_entity.id
_entity.type
_entity.pdbx_description
1 polymer ?
#
loop_
_entity_poly.entity_id
_entity_poly.type
_entity_poly.pdbx_seq_one_letter_code
_entity_poly.pdbx_strand_id
1 'polypeptide(L)'
;MARYLSQVQADLNKLSEWAVTRVLHIENVKADALAIITVTLLVKEAVLLPIYLQTASLIATTSVCSTSETDINWMCEIETYLSIGELLEEEKQTYKIRGQVAHFTLIRDNLYRQYFEGPYLKCLNNPEA
;
A
#
# COMPACT_ATOMS: atom_id res chain seq x y z
N MET A 1 -5.49 -3.70 -26.73
CA MET A 1 -4.19 -2.98 -26.77
C MET A 1 -3.90 -2.27 -28.09
N ALA A 2 -4.19 -2.86 -29.26
CA ALA A 2 -3.84 -2.27 -30.57
C ALA A 2 -4.25 -0.79 -30.74
N ARG A 3 -5.47 -0.43 -30.32
CA ARG A 3 -5.97 0.96 -30.39
C ARG A 3 -5.11 1.97 -29.61
N TYR A 4 -4.63 1.61 -28.42
CA TYR A 4 -3.77 2.48 -27.61
C TYR A 4 -2.39 2.65 -28.24
N LEU A 5 -1.83 1.57 -28.78
CA LEU A 5 -0.54 1.62 -29.46
C LEU A 5 -0.60 2.50 -30.72
N SER A 6 -1.66 2.40 -31.53
CA SER A 6 -1.85 3.28 -32.68
C SER A 6 -1.96 4.75 -32.29
N GLN A 7 -2.62 5.06 -31.17
CA GLN A 7 -2.73 6.41 -30.65
C GLN A 7 -1.36 6.96 -30.22
N VAL A 8 -0.61 6.19 -29.42
CA VAL A 8 0.74 6.56 -28.98
C VAL A 8 1.66 6.80 -30.17
N GLN A 9 1.61 5.94 -31.20
CA GLN A 9 2.38 6.13 -32.42
C GLN A 9 2.00 7.41 -33.17
N ALA A 10 0.70 7.68 -33.31
CA ALA A 10 0.22 8.90 -33.96
C ALA A 10 0.68 10.17 -33.23
N ASP A 11 0.76 10.12 -31.91
CA ASP A 11 1.22 11.25 -31.08
C ASP A 11 2.75 11.39 -31.09
N LEU A 12 3.50 10.29 -31.04
CA LEU A 12 4.96 10.29 -31.17
C LEU A 12 5.42 10.81 -32.55
N ASN A 13 4.69 10.51 -33.62
CA ASN A 13 5.01 11.01 -34.97
C ASN A 13 4.89 12.53 -35.11
N LYS A 14 4.26 13.24 -34.15
CA LYS A 14 4.20 14.70 -34.12
C LYS A 14 5.47 15.31 -33.50
N LEU A 15 6.24 14.53 -32.76
CA LEU A 15 7.51 14.94 -32.18
C LEU A 15 8.61 14.75 -33.22
N SER A 16 9.48 15.76 -33.38
CA SER A 16 10.60 15.69 -34.32
C SER A 16 11.63 14.63 -33.91
N GLU A 17 11.82 14.43 -32.61
CA GLU A 17 12.72 13.44 -32.02
C GLU A 17 12.12 12.94 -30.70
N TRP A 18 12.26 11.65 -30.41
CA TRP A 18 11.83 11.05 -29.14
C TRP A 18 12.70 9.84 -28.78
N ALA A 19 12.85 9.58 -27.48
CA ALA A 19 13.52 8.40 -26.97
C ALA A 19 12.74 7.87 -25.76
N VAL A 20 12.66 6.54 -25.64
CA VAL A 20 12.05 5.86 -24.49
C VAL A 20 13.14 5.10 -23.77
N THR A 21 13.39 5.47 -22.52
CA THR A 21 14.34 4.78 -21.65
C THR A 21 13.60 4.03 -20.57
N ARG A 22 14.16 2.88 -20.17
CA ARG A 22 13.69 2.14 -19.01
C ARG A 22 14.43 2.66 -17.78
N VAL A 23 13.69 3.08 -16.78
CA VAL A 23 14.21 3.56 -15.48
C VAL A 23 13.86 2.59 -14.36
N LEU A 24 14.61 2.65 -13.26
CA LEU A 24 14.27 1.88 -12.06
C LEU A 24 13.04 2.48 -11.38
N HIS A 25 12.29 1.66 -10.65
CA HIS A 25 11.08 2.12 -9.95
C HIS A 25 11.37 3.27 -8.97
N ILE A 26 12.49 3.19 -8.25
CA ILE A 26 12.94 4.23 -7.31
C ILE A 26 13.12 5.62 -7.97
N GLU A 27 13.39 5.66 -9.26
CA GLU A 27 13.53 6.90 -10.04
C GLU A 27 12.19 7.40 -10.58
N ASN A 28 11.17 6.52 -10.65
CA ASN A 28 9.83 6.80 -11.17
C ASN A 28 8.77 6.97 -10.06
N VAL A 29 9.17 7.00 -8.78
CA VAL A 29 8.27 7.05 -7.60
C VAL A 29 7.22 8.16 -7.70
N LYS A 30 7.57 9.32 -8.28
CA LYS A 30 6.62 10.43 -8.42
C LYS A 30 5.46 10.11 -9.37
N ALA A 31 5.77 9.55 -10.54
CA ALA A 31 4.74 9.19 -11.52
C ALA A 31 3.89 8.02 -11.01
N ASP A 32 4.51 7.09 -10.30
CA ASP A 32 3.82 5.96 -9.66
C ASP A 32 2.85 6.43 -8.56
N ALA A 33 3.30 7.34 -7.68
CA ALA A 33 2.44 7.97 -6.67
C ALA A 33 1.23 8.68 -7.31
N LEU A 34 1.41 9.39 -8.42
CA LEU A 34 0.32 10.04 -9.14
C LEU A 34 -0.66 9.03 -9.74
N ALA A 35 -0.16 7.92 -10.30
CA ALA A 35 -1.02 6.84 -10.80
C ALA A 35 -1.85 6.22 -9.68
N ILE A 36 -1.24 5.96 -8.52
CA ILE A 36 -1.92 5.43 -7.32
C ILE A 36 -3.00 6.40 -6.84
N ILE A 37 -2.68 7.69 -6.73
CA ILE A 37 -3.63 8.74 -6.33
C ILE A 37 -4.82 8.76 -7.30
N THR A 38 -4.55 8.71 -8.60
CA THR A 38 -5.58 8.75 -9.64
C THR A 38 -6.52 7.55 -9.51
N VAL A 39 -5.97 6.34 -9.36
CA VAL A 39 -6.77 5.11 -9.20
C VAL A 39 -7.56 5.12 -7.89
N THR A 40 -6.99 5.62 -6.80
CA THR A 40 -7.64 5.61 -5.48
C THR A 40 -8.70 6.71 -5.32
N LEU A 41 -8.49 7.89 -5.91
CA LEU A 41 -9.44 9.00 -5.87
C LEU A 41 -10.58 8.87 -6.89
N LEU A 42 -10.32 8.38 -8.11
CA LEU A 42 -11.39 8.12 -9.09
C LEU A 42 -12.43 7.12 -8.58
N VAL A 43 -12.02 6.24 -7.67
CA VAL A 43 -12.89 5.24 -7.05
C VAL A 43 -13.74 5.82 -5.90
N LYS A 44 -13.46 7.03 -5.41
CA LYS A 44 -14.04 7.56 -4.15
C LYS A 44 -14.76 8.92 -4.24
N GLU A 45 -15.21 9.35 -5.42
CA GLU A 45 -15.82 10.68 -5.64
C GLU A 45 -14.84 11.84 -5.45
N ALA A 46 -15.15 12.97 -6.12
CA ALA A 46 -14.31 14.15 -6.25
C ALA A 46 -14.04 14.83 -4.90
N VAL A 47 -13.04 14.36 -4.17
CA VAL A 47 -12.50 15.04 -2.99
C VAL A 47 -11.46 16.04 -3.47
N LEU A 48 -11.76 17.34 -3.32
CA LEU A 48 -10.78 18.42 -3.45
C LEU A 48 -9.62 18.15 -2.49
N LEU A 49 -8.47 17.72 -3.02
CA LEU A 49 -7.23 17.59 -2.27
C LEU A 49 -6.44 18.90 -2.42
N PRO A 50 -6.20 19.66 -1.33
CA PRO A 50 -5.25 20.75 -1.36
C PRO A 50 -3.86 20.16 -1.59
N ILE A 51 -3.28 20.43 -2.75
CA ILE A 51 -1.86 20.11 -3.01
C ILE A 51 -1.05 21.11 -2.20
N TYR A 52 -0.65 20.74 -0.99
CA TYR A 52 0.39 21.45 -0.26
C TYR A 52 1.72 21.10 -0.91
N LEU A 53 2.22 22.01 -1.76
CA LEU A 53 3.58 21.94 -2.26
C LEU A 53 4.51 22.36 -1.12
N GLN A 54 4.96 21.39 -0.33
CA GLN A 54 5.85 21.65 0.79
C GLN A 54 7.29 21.80 0.28
N THR A 55 7.69 23.04 0.03
CA THR A 55 9.05 23.41 -0.45
C THR A 55 10.10 23.46 0.66
N ALA A 56 9.95 22.66 1.71
CA ALA A 56 10.96 22.53 2.75
C ALA A 56 10.96 21.08 3.25
N SER A 57 12.10 20.40 3.06
CA SER A 57 12.38 19.13 3.73
C SER A 57 12.35 19.37 5.23
N LEU A 58 11.30 18.91 5.89
CA LEU A 58 11.24 18.75 7.34
C LEU A 58 11.38 17.27 7.63
N ILE A 59 12.61 16.87 7.95
CA ILE A 59 12.84 15.70 8.78
C ILE A 59 12.22 16.02 10.15
N ALA A 60 10.96 15.67 10.29
CA ALA A 60 10.29 15.55 11.56
C ALA A 60 9.36 14.35 11.43
N THR A 61 9.79 13.23 12.02
CA THR A 61 8.98 12.06 12.32
C THR A 61 7.78 12.49 13.16
N THR A 62 6.70 12.90 12.51
CA THR A 62 5.38 12.93 13.13
C THR A 62 4.75 11.58 12.86
N SER A 63 4.94 10.64 13.79
CA SER A 63 4.08 9.48 13.90
C SER A 63 2.66 9.99 14.14
N VAL A 64 1.82 9.94 13.12
CA VAL A 64 0.38 10.01 13.32
C VAL A 64 -0.01 8.67 13.92
N CYS A 65 0.12 8.58 15.23
CA CYS A 65 -0.42 7.48 16.01
C CYS A 65 -1.93 7.71 16.10
N SER A 66 -2.68 7.01 15.25
CA SER A 66 -4.13 6.89 15.41
C SER A 66 -4.39 6.02 16.62
N THR A 67 -4.44 6.64 17.81
CA THR A 67 -4.83 5.97 19.05
C THR A 67 -6.31 5.61 18.97
N SER A 68 -6.60 4.40 18.50
CA SER A 68 -7.83 3.70 18.86
C SER A 68 -7.43 2.46 19.66
N GLU A 69 -7.94 2.35 20.88
CA GLU A 69 -7.72 1.27 21.87
C GLU A 69 -8.08 -0.15 21.36
N THR A 70 -8.35 -0.30 20.07
CA THR A 70 -8.75 -1.52 19.35
C THR A 70 -7.57 -2.23 18.66
N ASP A 71 -6.37 -1.64 18.66
CA ASP A 71 -5.22 -2.13 17.89
C ASP A 71 -4.60 -3.44 18.43
N ILE A 72 -4.80 -3.76 19.71
CA ILE A 72 -4.29 -5.02 20.29
C ILE A 72 -5.12 -6.22 19.81
N ASN A 73 -6.40 -6.00 19.46
CA ASN A 73 -7.33 -7.09 19.15
C ASN A 73 -7.00 -7.78 17.81
N TRP A 74 -6.61 -7.01 16.79
CA TRP A 74 -6.40 -7.56 15.44
C TRP A 74 -5.14 -8.43 15.35
N MET A 75 -4.07 -8.10 16.09
CA MET A 75 -2.84 -8.89 16.08
C MET A 75 -3.08 -10.28 16.68
N CYS A 76 -3.78 -10.32 17.82
CA CYS A 76 -4.15 -11.56 18.49
C CYS A 76 -5.05 -12.43 17.60
N GLU A 77 -6.03 -11.84 16.90
CA GLU A 77 -6.90 -12.55 15.94
C GLU A 77 -6.12 -13.17 14.77
N ILE A 78 -5.16 -12.45 14.20
CA ILE A 78 -4.32 -12.95 13.11
C ILE A 78 -3.36 -14.05 13.59
N GLU A 79 -2.77 -13.87 14.77
CA GLU A 79 -1.85 -14.84 15.37
C GLU A 79 -2.56 -16.15 15.74
N THR A 80 -3.76 -16.07 16.33
CA THR A 80 -4.58 -17.26 16.60
C THR A 80 -5.01 -17.96 15.31
N TYR A 81 -5.42 -17.21 14.28
CA TYR A 81 -5.78 -17.80 12.99
C TYR A 81 -4.59 -18.53 12.33
N LEU A 82 -3.40 -17.92 12.33
CA LEU A 82 -2.19 -18.53 11.75
C LEU A 82 -1.65 -19.71 12.59
N SER A 83 -1.87 -19.72 13.90
CA SER A 83 -1.37 -20.77 14.81
C SER A 83 -2.31 -21.98 14.92
N ILE A 84 -3.63 -21.74 15.02
CA ILE A 84 -4.64 -22.78 15.25
C ILE A 84 -5.18 -23.30 13.91
N GLY A 85 -5.19 -22.47 12.86
CA GLY A 85 -5.74 -22.83 11.55
C GLY A 85 -7.27 -22.92 11.50
N GLU A 86 -7.95 -22.65 12.62
CA GLU A 86 -9.40 -22.69 12.72
C GLU A 86 -10.04 -21.30 12.56
N LEU A 87 -11.24 -21.34 11.97
CA LEU A 87 -12.03 -20.19 11.58
C LEU A 87 -12.76 -19.62 12.81
N LEU A 88 -12.59 -18.33 13.10
CA LEU A 88 -13.44 -17.62 14.07
C LEU A 88 -14.92 -17.85 13.71
N GLU A 89 -15.73 -18.25 14.68
CA GLU A 89 -17.13 -18.71 14.50
C GLU A 89 -18.03 -17.71 13.75
N GLU A 90 -17.65 -16.44 13.62
CA GLU A 90 -18.35 -15.45 12.81
C GLU A 90 -17.88 -15.41 11.35
N GLU A 91 -18.75 -15.85 10.44
CA GLU A 91 -18.55 -15.90 8.99
C GLU A 91 -18.20 -14.53 8.36
N LYS A 92 -18.68 -13.42 8.95
CA LYS A 92 -18.38 -12.05 8.48
C LYS A 92 -16.99 -11.55 8.88
N GLN A 93 -16.55 -11.84 10.10
CA GLN A 93 -15.20 -11.48 10.56
C GLN A 93 -14.15 -12.31 9.82
N THR A 94 -14.50 -13.56 9.55
CA THR A 94 -13.70 -14.51 8.79
C THR A 94 -13.27 -14.00 7.42
N TYR A 95 -14.15 -13.39 6.62
CA TYR A 95 -13.79 -12.91 5.29
C TYR A 95 -12.78 -11.76 5.37
N LYS A 96 -12.97 -10.85 6.35
CA LYS A 96 -12.09 -9.71 6.58
C LYS A 96 -10.71 -10.17 7.05
N ILE A 97 -10.66 -11.11 7.99
CA ILE A 97 -9.42 -11.69 8.52
C ILE A 97 -8.67 -12.46 7.42
N ARG A 98 -9.35 -13.26 6.58
CA ARG A 98 -8.71 -13.97 5.46
C ARG A 98 -8.01 -13.02 4.49
N GLY A 99 -8.64 -11.90 4.17
CA GLY A 99 -8.02 -10.86 3.32
C GLY A 99 -6.80 -10.22 3.97
N GLN A 100 -6.84 -10.02 5.29
CA GLN A 100 -5.74 -9.43 6.05
C GLN A 100 -4.57 -10.42 6.21
N VAL A 101 -4.85 -11.66 6.61
CA VAL A 101 -3.86 -12.73 6.87
C VAL A 101 -3.00 -13.04 5.65
N ALA A 102 -3.51 -12.84 4.43
CA ALA A 102 -2.71 -13.00 3.20
C ALA A 102 -1.43 -12.15 3.20
N HIS A 103 -1.38 -11.08 4.00
CA HIS A 103 -0.23 -10.19 4.15
C HIS A 103 0.58 -10.45 5.43
N PHE A 104 0.30 -11.49 6.20
CA PHE A 104 1.01 -11.79 7.45
C PHE A 104 1.57 -13.21 7.47
N THR A 105 2.64 -13.39 8.23
CA THR A 105 3.30 -14.70 8.40
C THR A 105 3.90 -14.80 9.79
N LEU A 106 3.82 -15.97 10.41
CA LEU A 106 4.51 -16.29 11.65
C LEU A 106 5.89 -16.90 11.34
N ILE A 107 6.95 -16.28 11.85
CA ILE A 107 8.32 -16.79 11.75
C ILE A 107 8.90 -16.80 13.16
N ARG A 108 9.23 -17.98 13.69
CA ARG A 108 9.77 -18.16 15.06
C ARG A 108 8.92 -17.43 16.10
N ASP A 109 7.61 -17.68 16.09
CA ASP A 109 6.63 -17.10 17.02
C ASP A 109 6.55 -15.57 17.02
N ASN A 110 7.03 -14.93 15.95
CA ASN A 110 6.90 -13.50 15.75
C ASN A 110 6.05 -13.25 14.49
N LEU A 111 5.11 -12.31 14.61
CA LEU A 111 4.27 -11.90 13.49
C LEU A 111 5.04 -10.93 12.58
N TYR A 112 5.05 -11.22 11.29
CA TYR A 112 5.63 -10.38 10.26
C TYR A 112 4.58 -9.97 9.25
N ARG A 113 4.69 -8.74 8.75
CA ARG A 113 3.86 -8.22 7.66
C ARG A 113 4.65 -8.22 6.35
N GLN A 114 4.04 -8.80 5.31
CA GLN A 114 4.52 -8.82 3.94
C GLN A 114 3.95 -7.63 3.17
N TYR A 115 4.85 -6.80 2.67
CA TYR A 115 4.53 -5.73 1.73
C TYR A 115 4.71 -6.24 0.30
N PHE A 116 3.90 -5.74 -0.63
CA PHE A 116 3.84 -6.20 -2.02
C PHE A 116 5.22 -6.24 -2.71
N GLU A 117 6.10 -5.29 -2.37
CA GLU A 117 7.50 -5.25 -2.81
C GLU A 117 8.42 -4.79 -1.66
N GLY A 118 8.44 -5.52 -0.54
CA GLY A 118 9.29 -5.16 0.60
C GLY A 118 9.74 -6.34 1.45
N PRO A 119 10.82 -6.17 2.25
CA PRO A 119 11.21 -7.16 3.23
C PRO A 119 10.12 -7.33 4.29
N TYR A 120 10.09 -8.50 4.95
CA TYR A 120 9.18 -8.75 6.07
C TYR A 120 9.47 -7.77 7.21
N LEU A 121 8.46 -7.00 7.63
CA LEU A 121 8.56 -6.12 8.79
C LEU A 121 7.97 -6.81 10.02
N LYS A 122 8.71 -6.80 11.13
CA LYS A 122 8.26 -7.38 12.39
C LYS A 122 7.14 -6.52 12.98
N CYS A 123 6.01 -7.12 13.31
CA CYS A 123 4.94 -6.46 14.04
C CYS A 123 5.36 -6.28 15.51
N LEU A 124 5.06 -5.11 16.07
CA LEU A 124 5.35 -4.78 17.47
C LEU A 124 4.04 -4.74 18.23
N ASN A 125 3.99 -5.42 19.37
CA ASN A 125 2.77 -5.54 20.18
C ASN A 125 2.48 -4.27 21.02
N ASN A 126 3.38 -3.28 21.02
CA ASN A 126 3.27 -2.08 21.85
C ASN A 126 3.32 -0.81 20.99
N PRO A 127 2.35 0.11 21.16
CA PRO A 127 2.60 1.51 20.88
C PRO A 127 3.51 2.05 22.00
N GLU A 128 4.74 2.38 21.62
CA GLU A 128 5.76 3.12 22.39
C GLU A 128 6.63 2.36 23.41
N ALA A 129 7.92 2.74 23.35
CA ALA A 129 8.76 2.97 24.51
C ALA A 129 9.21 4.44 24.44
#